data_AF-A0A1G7IET4-F1
#
_entry.id   AF-A0A1G7IET4-F1
#
_cell.length_a   1.000
_cell.length_b   1.000
_cell.length_c   1.000
_cell.angle_alpha   90.00
_cell.angle_beta   90.00
_cell.angle_gamma   90.00
#
_symmetry.space_group_name_H-M   'P 1'
#
loop_
_entity.id
_entity.type
_entity.pdbx_description
1 polymer ?
#
loop_
_entity_poly.entity_id
_entity_poly.type
_entity_poly.pdbx_seq_one_letter_code
_entity_poly.pdbx_strand_id
1 'polypeptide(L)'
;MLSHNQKTRASYAISFPQADRKPARRLNSDMAAPPVRICDISRAERMSPAPAQIGSLPHGAPERRINPVGRAATAGVPRATIGGLRLAVLDREQTAEFMVEAVHPNRRANRPLYLTSANGEVLSRCSTEPMTDRLFRTADLINADGQPLVMVSKLRSPNPLPERVATTDLFHDVARKAEELGLTFYLFGANETENKAAIANVRRAYPALKIVGHSHGYLRGDALRAKVDEINALAPDFLWVALGVPYEQAFVDEFMPRLGNVGVIKTSGGLFNFLSGSRPRAPRWMQIVGLEWAWRLWLEPRRLFWRYLTTNPHALYLLFNRTRSSSTKD
;
A
#
# COMPACT_ATOMS: atom_id res chain seq x y z
N MET A 1 39.69 -15.77 28.37
CA MET A 1 38.70 -16.76 27.89
C MET A 1 37.43 -16.01 27.51
N LEU A 2 37.30 -15.65 26.24
CA LEU A 2 36.13 -15.01 25.64
C LEU A 2 35.24 -16.13 25.07
N SER A 3 33.96 -16.17 25.43
CA SER A 3 32.96 -17.01 24.77
C SER A 3 31.96 -16.12 24.04
N HIS A 4 32.06 -16.11 22.72
CA HIS A 4 31.07 -15.55 21.80
C HIS A 4 30.10 -16.66 21.42
N ASN A 5 28.81 -16.46 21.70
CA ASN A 5 27.76 -17.39 21.31
C ASN A 5 26.99 -16.80 20.11
N GLN A 6 27.37 -17.20 18.89
CA GLN A 6 26.64 -16.89 17.66
C GLN A 6 25.46 -17.85 17.52
N LYS A 7 24.22 -17.34 17.66
CA LYS A 7 23.01 -18.05 17.25
C LYS A 7 22.75 -17.81 15.76
N THR A 8 22.79 -18.89 15.00
CA THR A 8 22.51 -19.02 13.57
C THR A 8 21.02 -18.73 13.28
N ARG A 9 20.73 -17.76 12.40
CA ARG A 9 19.40 -17.54 11.80
C ARG A 9 19.25 -18.42 10.56
N ALA A 10 18.40 -19.43 10.61
CA ALA A 10 18.01 -20.21 9.43
C ALA A 10 17.00 -19.41 8.60
N SER A 11 17.37 -19.06 7.36
CA SER A 11 16.45 -18.48 6.36
C SER A 11 15.77 -19.62 5.60
N TYR A 12 14.49 -19.86 5.85
CA TYR A 12 13.68 -20.78 5.04
C TYR A 12 13.12 -20.04 3.81
N ALA A 13 13.49 -20.51 2.62
CA ALA A 13 12.97 -20.04 1.34
C ALA A 13 11.73 -20.87 0.97
N ILE A 14 10.58 -20.22 0.81
CA ILE A 14 9.39 -20.84 0.21
C ILE A 14 9.51 -20.70 -1.31
N SER A 15 9.76 -21.82 -1.98
CA SER A 15 9.77 -21.92 -3.45
C SER A 15 8.37 -22.25 -3.95
N PHE A 16 7.84 -21.46 -4.88
CA PHE A 16 6.62 -21.79 -5.62
C PHE A 16 6.97 -22.77 -6.76
N PRO A 17 6.18 -23.84 -7.01
CA PRO A 17 6.39 -24.69 -8.16
C PRO A 17 6.13 -23.93 -9.46
N GLN A 18 7.09 -23.98 -10.39
CA GLN A 18 6.92 -23.50 -11.77
C GLN A 18 5.86 -24.36 -12.46
N ALA A 19 4.84 -23.70 -13.02
CA ALA A 19 3.88 -24.38 -13.90
C ALA A 19 4.57 -24.77 -15.22
N ASP A 20 4.53 -26.05 -15.55
CA ASP A 20 5.03 -26.60 -16.81
C ASP A 20 4.38 -25.91 -18.01
N ARG A 21 5.19 -25.21 -18.81
CA ARG A 21 4.79 -24.66 -20.11
C ARG A 21 4.94 -25.73 -21.18
N LYS A 22 3.83 -26.25 -21.71
CA LYS A 22 3.82 -26.91 -23.02
C LYS A 22 3.96 -25.86 -24.14
N PRO A 23 4.68 -26.15 -25.24
CA PRO A 23 4.87 -25.20 -26.33
C PRO A 23 3.58 -25.03 -27.14
N ALA A 24 3.20 -23.77 -27.39
CA ALA A 24 2.06 -23.42 -28.22
C ALA A 24 2.36 -23.75 -29.70
N ARG A 25 1.49 -24.54 -30.33
CA ARG A 25 1.45 -24.75 -31.79
C ARG A 25 1.08 -23.44 -32.48
N ARG A 26 1.80 -23.11 -33.56
CA ARG A 26 1.45 -22.06 -34.51
C ARG A 26 0.11 -22.41 -35.17
N LEU A 27 -0.84 -21.48 -35.14
CA LEU A 27 -2.00 -21.45 -36.03
C LEU A 27 -1.90 -20.16 -36.84
N ASN A 28 -2.00 -20.33 -38.15
CA ASN A 28 -1.90 -19.27 -39.16
C ASN A 28 -3.07 -18.29 -39.09
N SER A 29 -2.78 -17.12 -39.64
CA SER A 29 -3.64 -15.98 -39.96
C SER A 29 -4.94 -16.34 -40.67
N ASP A 30 -6.05 -15.73 -40.22
CA ASP A 30 -6.92 -14.86 -41.05
C ASP A 30 -8.20 -14.51 -40.28
N MET A 31 -8.25 -13.30 -39.72
CA MET A 31 -9.47 -12.50 -39.51
C MET A 31 -9.06 -11.15 -38.92
N ALA A 32 -8.97 -10.14 -39.78
CA ALA A 32 -8.69 -8.76 -39.39
C ALA A 32 -9.92 -8.15 -38.67
N ALA A 33 -9.75 -7.75 -37.41
CA ALA A 33 -10.68 -6.87 -36.72
C ALA A 33 -10.24 -5.39 -36.95
N PRO A 34 -11.18 -4.45 -37.16
CA PRO A 34 -10.85 -3.07 -37.54
C PRO A 34 -10.22 -2.29 -36.38
N PRO A 35 -9.46 -1.20 -36.67
CA PRO A 35 -8.72 -0.47 -35.65
C PRO A 35 -9.67 0.32 -34.74
N VAL A 36 -9.59 0.03 -33.44
CA VAL A 36 -10.25 0.83 -32.40
C VAL A 36 -9.61 2.22 -32.38
N ARG A 37 -10.39 3.23 -32.78
CA ARG A 37 -9.99 4.64 -32.70
C ARG A 37 -9.70 5.02 -31.25
N ILE A 38 -8.56 5.68 -31.09
CA ILE A 38 -8.08 6.29 -29.83
C ILE A 38 -9.17 7.26 -29.35
N CYS A 39 -9.75 6.98 -28.18
CA CYS A 39 -10.65 7.91 -27.52
C CYS A 39 -9.86 9.13 -27.06
N ASP A 40 -10.25 10.27 -27.63
CA ASP A 40 -9.80 11.61 -27.36
C ASP A 40 -9.86 11.94 -25.85
N ILE A 41 -8.71 12.28 -25.27
CA ILE A 41 -8.50 12.48 -23.82
C ILE A 41 -9.21 13.76 -23.33
N SER A 42 -9.69 14.60 -24.26
CA SER A 42 -10.36 15.89 -24.00
C SER A 42 -11.84 15.79 -23.56
N ARG A 43 -12.41 14.58 -23.50
CA ARG A 43 -13.81 14.36 -23.05
C ARG A 43 -13.95 13.83 -21.62
N ALA A 44 -12.88 13.32 -21.02
CA ALA A 44 -12.89 12.80 -19.65
C ALA A 44 -12.93 13.89 -18.57
N GLU A 45 -12.56 15.13 -18.90
CA GLU A 45 -12.53 16.26 -17.95
C GLU A 45 -13.92 16.90 -17.68
N ARG A 46 -14.96 16.54 -18.43
CA ARG A 46 -16.30 17.15 -18.30
C ARG A 46 -17.37 16.30 -17.60
N MET A 47 -17.01 15.14 -17.03
CA MET A 47 -18.01 14.16 -16.56
C MET A 47 -17.73 13.57 -15.16
N SER A 48 -17.18 14.36 -14.25
CA SER A 48 -17.18 14.04 -12.80
C SER A 48 -18.14 14.98 -12.05
N PRO A 49 -19.05 14.51 -11.19
CA PRO A 49 -19.61 15.39 -10.19
C PRO A 49 -18.48 15.81 -9.26
N ALA A 50 -18.39 17.12 -9.02
CA ALA A 50 -17.41 17.69 -8.09
C ALA A 50 -17.50 16.97 -6.74
N PRO A 51 -16.37 16.66 -6.07
CA PRO A 51 -16.41 16.21 -4.69
C PRO A 51 -17.17 17.27 -3.87
N ALA A 52 -18.14 16.82 -3.08
CA ALA A 52 -18.97 17.67 -2.22
C ALA A 52 -18.09 18.67 -1.45
N GLN A 53 -18.50 19.94 -1.39
CA GLN A 53 -17.71 21.05 -0.84
C GLN A 53 -17.02 20.68 0.48
N ILE A 54 -15.71 20.42 0.37
CA ILE A 54 -14.81 20.05 1.45
C ILE A 54 -14.34 21.35 2.10
N GLY A 55 -14.54 21.49 3.42
CA GLY A 55 -13.94 22.60 4.17
C GLY A 55 -12.42 22.61 3.96
N SER A 56 -11.89 23.70 3.40
CA SER A 56 -10.48 23.85 3.09
C SER A 56 -9.67 24.04 4.37
N LEU A 57 -8.93 23.01 4.81
CA LEU A 57 -7.87 23.17 5.80
C LEU A 57 -6.60 23.69 5.13
N PRO A 58 -5.83 24.59 5.77
CA PRO A 58 -4.63 25.16 5.20
C PRO A 58 -3.58 24.07 4.91
N HIS A 59 -2.99 24.13 3.72
CA HIS A 59 -1.89 23.27 3.31
C HIS A 59 -0.72 23.40 4.29
N GLY A 60 -0.20 22.27 4.80
CA GLY A 60 0.89 22.27 5.78
C GLY A 60 0.47 22.31 7.26
N ALA A 61 -0.83 22.20 7.58
CA ALA A 61 -1.26 22.03 8.97
C ALA A 61 -0.56 20.80 9.63
N PRO A 62 -0.10 20.92 10.89
CA PRO A 62 0.64 19.84 11.53
C PRO A 62 -0.25 18.61 11.70
N GLU A 63 0.27 17.43 11.35
CA GLU A 63 -0.41 16.14 11.38
C GLU A 63 -1.17 15.86 12.70
N ARG A 64 -0.61 16.31 13.84
CA ARG A 64 -1.25 16.20 15.17
C ARG A 64 -2.63 16.88 15.24
N ARG A 65 -2.83 17.98 14.51
CA ARG A 65 -4.13 18.69 14.46
C ARG A 65 -5.14 17.99 13.55
N ILE A 66 -4.66 17.22 12.58
CA ILE A 66 -5.49 16.58 11.57
C ILE A 66 -6.00 15.22 12.06
N ASN A 67 -5.22 14.51 12.91
CA ASN A 67 -5.53 13.13 13.29
C ASN A 67 -5.25 12.81 14.79
N PRO A 68 -6.01 13.36 15.75
CA PRO A 68 -5.71 13.17 17.17
C PRO A 68 -5.86 11.71 17.65
N VAL A 69 -6.91 11.00 17.22
CA VAL A 69 -7.20 9.62 17.63
C VAL A 69 -6.11 8.66 17.18
N GLY A 70 -5.75 8.74 15.90
CA GLY A 70 -4.69 7.94 15.31
C GLY A 70 -3.35 8.14 16.00
N ARG A 71 -3.03 9.40 16.30
CA ARG A 71 -1.80 9.78 16.97
C ARG A 71 -1.71 9.25 18.40
N ALA A 72 -2.83 9.15 19.11
CA ALA A 72 -2.89 8.51 20.41
C ALA A 72 -2.67 7.00 20.29
N ALA A 73 -3.39 6.33 19.37
CA ALA A 73 -3.27 4.89 19.12
C ALA A 73 -1.87 4.44 18.67
N THR A 74 -1.10 5.36 18.07
CA THR A 74 0.25 5.10 17.52
C THR A 74 1.32 5.94 18.23
N ALA A 75 1.07 6.36 19.46
CA ALA A 75 1.99 7.22 20.22
C ALA A 75 3.35 6.56 20.47
N GLY A 76 3.36 5.23 20.68
CA GLY A 76 4.57 4.43 20.88
C GLY A 76 5.37 4.12 19.62
N VAL A 77 4.87 4.45 18.42
CA VAL A 77 5.56 4.16 17.16
C VAL A 77 6.55 5.28 16.83
N PRO A 78 7.87 5.00 16.77
CA PRO A 78 8.86 5.99 16.39
C PRO A 78 8.66 6.45 14.95
N ARG A 79 8.92 7.73 14.68
CA ARG A 79 8.69 8.35 13.37
C ARG A 79 9.86 9.21 12.92
N ALA A 80 10.11 9.22 11.62
CA ALA A 80 11.09 10.08 10.97
C ALA A 80 10.43 10.90 9.84
N THR A 81 10.83 12.17 9.71
CA THR A 81 10.39 13.00 8.58
C THR A 81 11.30 12.74 7.39
N ILE A 82 10.78 12.02 6.39
CA ILE A 82 11.49 11.62 5.17
C ILE A 82 10.77 12.24 3.97
N GLY A 83 11.45 13.08 3.20
CA GLY A 83 10.87 13.72 2.02
C GLY A 83 9.61 14.58 2.29
N GLY A 84 9.45 15.11 3.50
CA GLY A 84 8.28 15.92 3.90
C GLY A 84 7.09 15.13 4.48
N LEU A 85 7.13 13.80 4.49
CA LEU A 85 6.15 12.95 5.16
C LEU A 85 6.72 12.34 6.44
N ARG A 86 5.87 12.03 7.41
CA ARG A 86 6.25 11.38 8.67
C ARG A 86 6.03 9.88 8.56
N LEU A 87 7.11 9.15 8.37
CA LEU A 87 7.10 7.70 8.18
C LEU A 87 7.37 7.00 9.50
N ALA A 88 6.75 5.84 9.68
CA ALA A 88 7.05 4.96 10.80
C ALA A 88 8.44 4.34 10.64
N VAL A 89 9.21 4.36 11.73
CA VAL A 89 10.52 3.73 11.83
C VAL A 89 10.29 2.32 12.36
N LEU A 90 9.64 1.50 11.54
CA LEU A 90 9.39 0.08 11.81
C LEU A 90 9.89 -0.74 10.62
N ASP A 91 10.42 -1.91 10.91
CA ASP A 91 10.64 -2.94 9.91
C ASP A 91 9.33 -3.68 9.57
N ARG A 92 9.38 -4.64 8.65
CA ARG A 92 8.22 -5.36 8.14
C ARG A 92 7.61 -6.27 9.20
N GLU A 93 8.45 -6.93 10.01
CA GLU A 93 7.98 -7.80 11.09
C GLU A 93 7.30 -6.97 12.18
N GLN A 94 7.95 -5.89 12.64
CA GLN A 94 7.39 -4.94 13.60
C GLN A 94 6.11 -4.29 13.09
N THR A 95 6.01 -4.01 11.79
CA THR A 95 4.78 -3.50 11.19
C THR A 95 3.66 -4.54 11.25
N ALA A 96 3.96 -5.81 10.95
CA ALA A 96 2.99 -6.88 11.03
C ALA A 96 2.53 -7.14 12.48
N GLU A 97 3.45 -7.13 13.43
CA GLU A 97 3.16 -7.22 14.87
C GLU A 97 2.27 -6.06 15.32
N PHE A 98 2.62 -4.83 14.96
CA PHE A 98 1.79 -3.65 15.25
C PHE A 98 0.37 -3.80 14.68
N MET A 99 0.22 -4.30 13.45
CA MET A 99 -1.08 -4.53 12.84
C MET A 99 -1.92 -5.55 13.63
N VAL A 100 -1.30 -6.65 14.09
CA VAL A 100 -1.96 -7.66 14.93
C VAL A 100 -2.35 -7.10 16.30
N GLU A 101 -1.45 -6.35 16.93
CA GLU A 101 -1.75 -5.71 18.22
C GLU A 101 -2.90 -4.69 18.09
N ALA A 102 -2.95 -3.94 16.99
CA ALA A 102 -3.94 -2.89 16.77
C ALA A 102 -5.39 -3.41 16.65
N VAL A 103 -5.57 -4.67 16.21
CA VAL A 103 -6.89 -5.30 16.12
C VAL A 103 -7.29 -6.02 17.41
N HIS A 104 -6.36 -6.21 18.34
CA HIS A 104 -6.64 -6.88 19.60
C HIS A 104 -7.66 -6.09 20.44
N PRO A 105 -8.69 -6.73 21.05
CA PRO A 105 -9.78 -6.04 21.75
C PRO A 105 -9.33 -4.99 22.78
N ASN A 106 -8.26 -5.28 23.53
CA ASN A 106 -7.73 -4.39 24.58
C ASN A 106 -6.93 -3.18 24.04
N ARG A 107 -6.65 -3.13 22.74
CA ARG A 107 -5.82 -2.11 22.10
C ARG A 107 -6.55 -1.38 20.96
N ARG A 108 -7.74 -1.89 20.62
CA ARG A 108 -8.54 -1.39 19.52
C ARG A 108 -9.01 0.05 19.79
N ALA A 109 -8.76 0.93 18.84
CA ALA A 109 -9.27 2.29 18.86
C ALA A 109 -10.79 2.31 18.60
N ASN A 110 -11.45 3.42 18.93
CA ASN A 110 -12.89 3.63 18.66
C ASN A 110 -13.24 3.83 17.18
N ARG A 111 -12.26 3.68 16.28
CA ARG A 111 -12.38 3.68 14.82
C ARG A 111 -11.29 2.79 14.23
N PRO A 112 -11.41 2.36 12.97
CA PRO A 112 -10.35 1.61 12.31
C PRO A 112 -9.06 2.43 12.25
N LEU A 113 -7.91 1.77 12.41
CA LEU A 113 -6.64 2.42 12.09
C LEU A 113 -6.38 2.37 10.59
N TYR A 114 -6.04 3.50 10.01
CA TYR A 114 -5.70 3.65 8.61
C TYR A 114 -4.18 3.67 8.41
N LEU A 115 -3.69 2.60 7.80
CA LEU A 115 -2.30 2.39 7.42
C LEU A 115 -2.13 2.55 5.92
N THR A 116 -1.09 3.29 5.50
CA THR A 116 -0.74 3.47 4.09
C THR A 116 0.77 3.29 3.89
N SER A 117 1.23 3.39 2.65
CA SER A 117 2.65 3.26 2.30
C SER A 117 3.06 4.37 1.36
N ALA A 118 4.26 4.91 1.54
CA ALA A 118 4.83 5.95 0.71
C ALA A 118 6.04 5.45 -0.08
N ASN A 119 6.11 5.89 -1.34
CA ASN A 119 7.25 5.74 -2.22
C ASN A 119 7.55 7.09 -2.91
N GLY A 120 8.48 7.13 -3.87
CA GLY A 120 8.87 8.39 -4.53
C GLY A 120 7.71 9.11 -5.23
N GLU A 121 6.82 8.36 -5.89
CA GLU A 121 5.63 8.94 -6.53
C GLU A 121 4.73 9.62 -5.50
N VAL A 122 4.47 8.96 -4.37
CA VAL A 122 3.67 9.54 -3.28
C VAL A 122 4.30 10.82 -2.74
N LEU A 123 5.62 10.86 -2.52
CA LEU A 123 6.31 12.07 -2.06
C LEU A 123 6.13 13.23 -3.05
N SER A 124 6.33 12.97 -4.34
CA SER A 124 6.13 13.98 -5.38
C SER A 124 4.70 14.50 -5.36
N ARG A 125 3.71 13.60 -5.36
CA ARG A 125 2.29 13.95 -5.40
C ARG A 125 1.85 14.69 -4.14
N CYS A 126 2.25 14.28 -2.94
CA CYS A 126 1.94 15.03 -1.72
C CYS A 126 2.57 16.44 -1.72
N SER A 127 3.67 16.67 -2.45
CA SER A 127 4.24 18.02 -2.54
C SER A 127 3.60 18.90 -3.62
N THR A 128 2.86 18.33 -4.58
CA THR A 128 2.27 19.08 -5.71
C THR A 128 0.73 19.08 -5.72
N GLU A 129 0.10 18.12 -5.05
CA GLU A 129 -1.34 17.90 -5.03
C GLU A 129 -1.87 18.07 -3.59
N PRO A 130 -2.49 19.20 -3.23
CA PRO A 130 -2.95 19.47 -1.86
C PRO A 130 -3.94 18.44 -1.31
N MET A 131 -4.81 17.89 -2.18
CA MET A 131 -5.74 16.84 -1.78
C MET A 131 -5.02 15.53 -1.42
N THR A 132 -4.06 15.11 -2.23
CA THR A 132 -3.26 13.91 -1.95
C THR A 132 -2.44 14.08 -0.66
N ASP A 133 -1.84 15.26 -0.45
CA ASP A 133 -1.15 15.58 0.81
C ASP A 133 -2.07 15.43 2.03
N ARG A 134 -3.28 16.01 1.98
CA ARG A 134 -4.28 15.90 3.06
C ARG A 134 -4.59 14.43 3.37
N LEU A 135 -4.87 13.64 2.34
CA LEU A 135 -5.25 12.23 2.45
C LEU A 135 -4.13 11.32 3.01
N PHE A 136 -2.86 11.68 2.79
CA PHE A 136 -1.75 10.96 3.42
C PHE A 136 -1.49 11.45 4.85
N ARG A 137 -1.73 12.73 5.16
CA ARG A 137 -1.56 13.29 6.52
C ARG A 137 -2.65 12.82 7.50
N THR A 138 -3.78 12.33 7.01
CA THR A 138 -4.82 11.69 7.85
C THR A 138 -4.47 10.24 8.21
N ALA A 139 -3.47 9.63 7.59
CA ALA A 139 -3.05 8.28 7.93
C ALA A 139 -2.52 8.19 9.37
N ASP A 140 -2.81 7.07 10.03
CA ASP A 140 -2.34 6.79 11.39
C ASP A 140 -0.88 6.35 11.37
N LEU A 141 -0.50 5.62 10.31
CA LEU A 141 0.84 5.11 10.11
C LEU A 141 1.16 5.01 8.60
N ILE A 142 2.35 5.50 8.23
CA ILE A 142 2.86 5.47 6.85
C ILE A 142 4.15 4.64 6.83
N ASN A 143 4.14 3.53 6.09
CA ASN A 143 5.33 2.70 5.89
C ASN A 143 6.19 3.18 4.71
N ALA A 144 7.48 2.87 4.75
CA ALA A 144 8.41 3.12 3.65
C ALA A 144 8.41 1.99 2.62
N ASP A 145 7.71 2.15 1.49
CA ASP A 145 7.65 1.12 0.43
C ASP A 145 8.78 1.26 -0.60
N GLY A 146 9.33 2.47 -0.78
CA GLY A 146 10.42 2.74 -1.73
C GLY A 146 11.83 2.61 -1.13
N GLN A 147 12.71 1.85 -1.79
CA GLN A 147 14.13 1.74 -1.38
C GLN A 147 14.86 3.10 -1.27
N PRO A 148 14.65 4.09 -2.17
CA PRO A 148 15.30 5.40 -2.04
C PRO A 148 14.99 6.12 -0.72
N LEU A 149 13.79 5.92 -0.15
CA LEU A 149 13.41 6.53 1.13
C LEU A 149 14.28 5.98 2.25
N VAL A 150 14.51 4.67 2.26
CA VAL A 150 15.36 3.99 3.24
C VAL A 150 16.81 4.44 3.09
N MET A 151 17.34 4.45 1.87
CA MET A 151 18.73 4.87 1.61
C MET A 151 18.99 6.31 2.07
N VAL A 152 18.13 7.25 1.69
CA VAL A 152 18.30 8.66 2.09
C VAL A 152 18.06 8.84 3.58
N SER A 153 17.15 8.08 4.20
CA SER A 153 16.96 8.13 5.66
C SER A 153 18.23 7.72 6.42
N LYS A 154 18.95 6.70 5.94
CA LYS A 154 20.24 6.25 6.51
C LYS A 154 21.34 7.28 6.39
N LEU A 155 21.28 8.12 5.36
CA LEU A 155 22.25 9.17 5.12
C LEU A 155 21.94 10.47 5.89
N ARG A 156 20.66 10.81 6.06
CA ARG A 156 20.25 12.16 6.48
C ARG A 156 19.36 12.23 7.72
N SER A 157 18.78 11.13 8.18
CA SER A 157 17.90 11.15 9.33
C SER A 157 18.61 10.65 10.58
N PRO A 158 18.46 11.31 11.74
CA PRO A 158 18.97 10.79 13.02
C PRO A 158 18.28 9.47 13.43
N ASN A 159 17.06 9.25 12.94
CA ASN A 159 16.27 8.04 13.16
C ASN A 159 16.01 7.37 11.82
N PRO A 160 17.00 6.68 11.24
CA PRO A 160 16.89 6.11 9.91
C PRO A 160 15.84 5.01 9.85
N LEU A 161 15.16 4.88 8.71
CA LEU A 161 14.23 3.78 8.46
C LEU A 161 15.02 2.46 8.46
N PRO A 162 14.59 1.43 9.21
CA PRO A 162 15.35 0.20 9.34
C PRO A 162 15.45 -0.55 8.00
N GLU A 163 14.31 -0.69 7.33
CA GLU A 163 14.20 -1.37 6.05
C GLU A 163 13.03 -0.87 5.20
N ARG A 164 12.96 -1.41 3.97
CA ARG A 164 11.86 -1.19 3.04
C ARG A 164 10.71 -2.14 3.37
N VAL A 165 9.59 -1.57 3.78
CA VAL A 165 8.36 -2.29 4.09
C VAL A 165 7.47 -2.30 2.85
N ALA A 166 7.69 -3.26 1.97
CA ALA A 166 6.87 -3.45 0.79
C ALA A 166 5.49 -3.96 1.18
N THR A 167 4.41 -3.32 0.72
CA THR A 167 3.05 -3.82 1.04
C THR A 167 2.81 -5.24 0.48
N THR A 168 3.46 -5.60 -0.63
CA THR A 168 3.40 -6.96 -1.20
C THR A 168 4.00 -8.00 -0.28
N ASP A 169 5.05 -7.66 0.44
CA ASP A 169 5.73 -8.58 1.34
C ASP A 169 5.06 -8.59 2.72
N LEU A 170 4.68 -7.40 3.22
CA LEU A 170 3.95 -7.22 4.48
C LEU A 170 2.64 -8.01 4.50
N PHE A 171 1.91 -8.07 3.37
CA PHE A 171 0.68 -8.86 3.26
C PHE A 171 0.89 -10.31 3.71
N HIS A 172 1.98 -10.94 3.26
CA HIS A 172 2.28 -12.33 3.57
C HIS A 172 2.65 -12.52 5.05
N ASP A 173 3.32 -11.55 5.67
CA ASP A 173 3.68 -11.61 7.09
C ASP A 173 2.44 -11.47 7.98
N VAL A 174 1.54 -10.54 7.66
CA VAL A 174 0.26 -10.38 8.36
C VAL A 174 -0.64 -11.60 8.12
N ALA A 175 -0.67 -12.15 6.89
CA ALA A 175 -1.49 -13.32 6.57
C ALA A 175 -1.11 -14.56 7.40
N ARG A 176 0.20 -14.83 7.59
CA ARG A 176 0.65 -15.95 8.44
C ARG A 176 0.23 -15.77 9.89
N LYS A 177 0.49 -14.58 10.47
CA LYS A 177 0.08 -14.28 11.84
C LYS A 177 -1.45 -14.33 12.01
N ALA A 178 -2.20 -13.82 11.03
CA ALA A 178 -3.65 -13.84 11.05
C ALA A 178 -4.21 -15.26 10.95
N GLU A 179 -3.60 -16.13 10.16
CA GLU A 179 -3.94 -17.55 10.08
C GLU A 179 -3.71 -18.25 11.43
N GLU A 180 -2.55 -18.05 12.05
CA GLU A 180 -2.19 -18.62 13.36
C GLU A 180 -3.12 -18.14 14.49
N LEU A 181 -3.52 -16.87 14.47
CA LEU A 181 -4.35 -16.25 15.49
C LEU A 181 -5.86 -16.30 15.17
N GLY A 182 -6.24 -16.86 14.03
CA GLY A 182 -7.63 -16.96 13.58
C GLY A 182 -8.30 -15.62 13.28
N LEU A 183 -7.51 -14.60 12.93
CA LEU A 183 -7.95 -13.26 12.52
C LEU A 183 -8.49 -13.26 11.09
N THR A 184 -9.27 -12.23 10.76
CA THR A 184 -10.10 -12.16 9.56
C THR A 184 -9.64 -11.09 8.57
N PHE A 185 -9.68 -11.43 7.29
CA PHE A 185 -9.36 -10.53 6.18
C PHE A 185 -10.60 -10.23 5.34
N TYR A 186 -10.70 -8.98 4.91
CA TYR A 186 -11.53 -8.57 3.78
C TYR A 186 -10.64 -7.97 2.68
N LEU A 187 -10.85 -8.40 1.43
CA LEU A 187 -10.03 -7.99 0.28
C LEU A 187 -10.84 -7.19 -0.75
N PHE A 188 -10.66 -5.87 -0.77
CA PHE A 188 -11.41 -4.94 -1.61
C PHE A 188 -10.51 -4.23 -2.64
N GLY A 189 -10.75 -4.44 -3.93
CA GLY A 189 -10.00 -3.74 -4.99
C GLY A 189 -9.69 -4.57 -6.21
N ALA A 190 -8.87 -4.02 -7.10
CA ALA A 190 -8.61 -4.51 -8.45
C ALA A 190 -9.87 -4.68 -9.32
N ASN A 191 -9.71 -5.20 -10.54
CA ASN A 191 -10.85 -5.61 -11.35
C ASN A 191 -11.36 -6.99 -10.91
N GLU A 192 -12.53 -7.38 -11.40
CA GLU A 192 -13.19 -8.62 -10.97
C GLU A 192 -12.33 -9.88 -11.21
N THR A 193 -11.73 -10.00 -12.39
CA THR A 193 -10.88 -11.14 -12.75
C THR A 193 -9.65 -11.23 -11.85
N GLU A 194 -8.96 -10.11 -11.66
CA GLU A 194 -7.76 -10.05 -10.81
C GLU A 194 -8.10 -10.26 -9.34
N ASN A 195 -9.22 -9.72 -8.86
CA ASN A 195 -9.68 -9.93 -7.49
C ASN A 195 -9.94 -11.42 -7.25
N LYS A 196 -10.76 -12.07 -8.09
CA LYS A 196 -11.06 -13.51 -7.96
C LYS A 196 -9.80 -14.37 -8.00
N ALA A 197 -8.88 -14.10 -8.92
CA ALA A 197 -7.62 -14.82 -9.01
C ALA A 197 -6.73 -14.60 -7.77
N ALA A 198 -6.67 -13.37 -7.24
CA ALA A 198 -5.95 -13.08 -6.01
C ALA A 198 -6.51 -13.87 -4.82
N ILE A 199 -7.84 -13.91 -4.64
CA ILE A 199 -8.47 -14.69 -3.56
C ILE A 199 -8.15 -16.18 -3.68
N ALA A 200 -8.27 -16.75 -4.88
CA ALA A 200 -7.95 -18.17 -5.11
C ALA A 200 -6.50 -18.49 -4.73
N ASN A 201 -5.55 -17.62 -5.10
CA ASN A 201 -4.15 -17.79 -4.74
C ASN A 201 -3.88 -17.61 -3.25
N VAL A 202 -4.52 -16.63 -2.59
CA VAL A 202 -4.38 -16.42 -1.15
C VAL A 202 -4.93 -17.61 -0.38
N ARG A 203 -6.11 -18.14 -0.73
CA ARG A 203 -6.68 -19.34 -0.09
C ARG A 203 -5.81 -20.57 -0.26
N ARG A 204 -5.14 -20.69 -1.41
CA ARG A 204 -4.19 -21.79 -1.65
C ARG A 204 -2.91 -21.64 -0.84
N ALA A 205 -2.42 -20.40 -0.66
CA ALA A 205 -1.21 -20.12 0.10
C ALA A 205 -1.42 -20.16 1.62
N TYR A 206 -2.63 -19.82 2.09
CA TYR A 206 -3.03 -19.75 3.50
C TYR A 206 -4.40 -20.43 3.68
N PRO A 207 -4.45 -21.77 3.76
CA PRO A 207 -5.69 -22.52 3.79
C PRO A 207 -6.58 -22.29 5.02
N ALA A 208 -6.00 -21.89 6.16
CA ALA A 208 -6.71 -21.63 7.41
C ALA A 208 -6.99 -20.12 7.62
N LEU A 209 -6.46 -19.23 6.78
CA LEU A 209 -6.77 -17.80 6.83
C LEU A 209 -8.25 -17.54 6.54
N LYS A 210 -8.91 -16.84 7.46
CA LYS A 210 -10.34 -16.52 7.35
C LYS A 210 -10.54 -15.29 6.47
N ILE A 211 -10.86 -15.51 5.19
CA ILE A 211 -11.32 -14.44 4.29
C ILE A 211 -12.83 -14.33 4.41
N VAL A 212 -13.31 -13.34 5.17
CA VAL A 212 -14.75 -13.14 5.46
C VAL A 212 -15.50 -12.49 4.31
N GLY A 213 -14.80 -11.83 3.39
CA GLY A 213 -15.39 -11.29 2.17
C GLY A 213 -14.35 -10.72 1.20
N HIS A 214 -14.79 -10.46 -0.02
CA HIS A 214 -13.98 -9.80 -1.03
C HIS A 214 -14.86 -9.12 -2.09
N SER A 215 -14.33 -8.09 -2.76
CA SER A 215 -15.00 -7.46 -3.90
C SER A 215 -14.02 -6.71 -4.80
N HIS A 216 -14.34 -6.61 -6.08
CA HIS A 216 -13.63 -5.72 -7.00
C HIS A 216 -13.87 -4.24 -6.62
N GLY A 217 -12.97 -3.36 -7.06
CA GLY A 217 -12.94 -1.95 -6.68
C GLY A 217 -13.76 -0.97 -7.55
N TYR A 218 -14.33 -1.46 -8.65
CA TYR A 218 -15.05 -0.65 -9.64
C TYR A 218 -16.54 -0.49 -9.30
N LEU A 219 -16.85 -0.19 -8.04
CA LEU A 219 -18.21 0.08 -7.55
C LEU A 219 -18.44 1.59 -7.37
N ARG A 220 -19.67 2.06 -7.60
CA ARG A 220 -20.05 3.48 -7.50
C ARG A 220 -21.46 3.61 -6.91
N GLY A 221 -21.79 4.80 -6.41
CA GLY A 221 -23.13 5.13 -5.91
C GLY A 221 -23.62 4.16 -4.82
N ASP A 222 -24.86 3.70 -4.94
CA ASP A 222 -25.49 2.81 -3.96
C ASP A 222 -24.81 1.44 -3.87
N ALA A 223 -24.26 0.92 -4.98
CA ALA A 223 -23.52 -0.34 -4.96
C ALA A 223 -22.25 -0.25 -4.09
N LEU A 224 -21.55 0.90 -4.12
CA LEU A 224 -20.41 1.13 -3.24
C LEU A 224 -20.84 1.27 -1.78
N ARG A 225 -21.91 2.02 -1.51
CA ARG A 225 -22.45 2.18 -0.15
C ARG A 225 -22.88 0.85 0.46
N ALA A 226 -23.64 0.06 -0.28
CA ALA A 226 -24.05 -1.29 0.14
C ALA A 226 -22.85 -2.19 0.41
N LYS A 227 -21.79 -2.08 -0.40
CA LYS A 227 -20.55 -2.83 -0.18
C LYS A 227 -19.81 -2.38 1.09
N VAL A 228 -19.78 -1.08 1.38
CA VAL A 228 -19.22 -0.55 2.63
C VAL A 228 -20.02 -1.05 3.84
N ASP A 229 -21.34 -1.08 3.73
CA ASP A 229 -22.23 -1.57 4.80
C ASP A 229 -22.02 -3.07 5.04
N GLU A 230 -21.84 -3.87 3.98
CA GLU A 230 -21.45 -5.29 4.08
C GLU A 230 -20.08 -5.45 4.77
N ILE A 231 -19.06 -4.69 4.36
CA ILE A 231 -17.73 -4.74 4.98
C ILE A 231 -17.83 -4.45 6.48
N ASN A 232 -18.58 -3.41 6.85
CA ASN A 232 -18.77 -3.05 8.26
C ASN A 232 -19.57 -4.11 9.03
N ALA A 233 -20.56 -4.76 8.40
CA ALA A 233 -21.33 -5.83 9.03
C ALA A 233 -20.48 -7.09 9.26
N LEU A 234 -19.58 -7.42 8.34
CA LEU A 234 -18.65 -8.55 8.46
C LEU A 234 -17.51 -8.29 9.47
N ALA A 235 -17.30 -7.04 9.87
CA ALA A 235 -16.36 -6.62 10.91
C ALA A 235 -14.94 -7.24 10.79
N PRO A 236 -14.29 -7.18 9.62
CA PRO A 236 -12.98 -7.78 9.44
C PRO A 236 -11.92 -7.12 10.34
N ASP A 237 -10.99 -7.92 10.85
CA ASP A 237 -9.81 -7.41 11.55
C ASP A 237 -8.95 -6.57 10.59
N PHE A 238 -8.76 -7.05 9.36
CA PHE A 238 -7.99 -6.37 8.33
C PHE A 238 -8.79 -6.15 7.05
N LEU A 239 -8.99 -4.89 6.68
CA LEU A 239 -9.50 -4.49 5.37
C LEU A 239 -8.34 -4.07 4.46
N TRP A 240 -8.05 -4.87 3.44
CA TRP A 240 -7.06 -4.57 2.41
C TRP A 240 -7.73 -3.85 1.25
N VAL A 241 -7.33 -2.60 0.99
CA VAL A 241 -7.92 -1.75 -0.07
C VAL A 241 -6.91 -1.52 -1.20
N ALA A 242 -7.24 -1.95 -2.41
CA ALA A 242 -6.39 -1.90 -3.60
C ALA A 242 -7.10 -1.19 -4.77
N LEU A 243 -7.36 0.12 -4.61
CA LEU A 243 -8.01 0.97 -5.63
C LEU A 243 -7.01 1.84 -6.40
N GLY A 244 -5.75 1.88 -5.92
CA GLY A 244 -4.71 2.73 -6.47
C GLY A 244 -4.71 4.13 -5.87
N VAL A 245 -3.54 4.77 -5.88
CA VAL A 245 -3.36 6.12 -5.31
C VAL A 245 -3.89 7.17 -6.30
N PRO A 246 -4.76 8.11 -5.88
CA PRO A 246 -5.15 8.44 -4.51
C PRO A 246 -6.54 7.89 -4.11
N TYR A 247 -7.17 7.08 -4.96
CA TYR A 247 -8.56 6.63 -4.79
C TYR A 247 -8.77 5.76 -3.55
N GLU A 248 -7.79 4.93 -3.19
CA GLU A 248 -7.87 4.13 -1.96
C GLU A 248 -7.76 5.01 -0.70
N GLN A 249 -6.95 6.07 -0.73
CA GLN A 249 -6.87 7.03 0.37
C GLN A 249 -8.18 7.83 0.49
N ALA A 250 -8.74 8.24 -0.65
CA ALA A 250 -10.03 8.95 -0.70
C ALA A 250 -11.19 8.09 -0.21
N PHE A 251 -11.22 6.80 -0.58
CA PHE A 251 -12.19 5.84 -0.06
C PHE A 251 -12.12 5.75 1.47
N VAL A 252 -10.92 5.69 2.03
CA VAL A 252 -10.76 5.64 3.48
C VAL A 252 -11.23 6.94 4.15
N ASP A 253 -10.84 8.10 3.63
CA ASP A 253 -11.28 9.40 4.16
C ASP A 253 -12.81 9.56 4.12
N GLU A 254 -13.47 9.11 3.04
CA GLU A 254 -14.92 9.19 2.87
C GLU A 254 -15.68 8.19 3.76
N PHE A 255 -15.24 6.93 3.83
CA PHE A 255 -16.03 5.85 4.43
C PHE A 255 -15.55 5.40 5.81
N MET A 256 -14.43 5.89 6.33
CA MET A 256 -13.95 5.54 7.68
C MET A 256 -15.03 5.69 8.77
N PRO A 257 -15.88 6.74 8.80
CA PRO A 257 -16.95 6.84 9.80
C PRO A 257 -18.00 5.72 9.70
N ARG A 258 -18.21 5.14 8.51
CA ARG A 258 -19.14 4.02 8.28
C ARG A 258 -18.51 2.64 8.53
N LEU A 259 -17.19 2.57 8.66
CA LEU A 259 -16.43 1.33 8.82
C LEU A 259 -16.03 1.06 10.28
N GLY A 260 -16.77 1.58 11.26
CA GLY A 260 -16.43 1.52 12.70
C GLY A 260 -16.09 0.12 13.24
N ASN A 261 -16.65 -0.94 12.64
CA ASN A 261 -16.42 -2.33 13.04
C ASN A 261 -15.20 -2.97 12.37
N VAL A 262 -14.49 -2.27 11.48
CA VAL A 262 -13.20 -2.74 10.95
C VAL A 262 -12.09 -2.48 11.97
N GLY A 263 -11.12 -3.39 12.09
CA GLY A 263 -9.96 -3.21 12.96
C GLY A 263 -8.92 -2.26 12.36
N VAL A 264 -8.30 -2.69 11.26
CA VAL A 264 -7.26 -1.95 10.53
C VAL A 264 -7.60 -1.92 9.05
N ILE A 265 -7.47 -0.75 8.43
CA ILE A 265 -7.56 -0.54 6.98
C ILE A 265 -6.16 -0.32 6.42
N LYS A 266 -5.71 -1.20 5.53
CA LYS A 266 -4.42 -1.07 4.84
C LYS A 266 -4.62 -0.80 3.35
N THR A 267 -4.23 0.40 2.92
CA THR A 267 -4.17 0.73 1.49
C THR A 267 -2.96 0.07 0.83
N SER A 268 -3.17 -0.46 -0.37
CA SER A 268 -2.32 -1.52 -0.93
C SER A 268 -1.95 -1.37 -2.39
N GLY A 269 -2.45 -0.32 -3.07
CA GLY A 269 -2.14 -0.03 -4.46
C GLY A 269 -2.28 -1.27 -5.36
N GLY A 270 -1.20 -1.64 -6.03
CA GLY A 270 -1.17 -2.78 -6.97
C GLY A 270 -1.00 -4.17 -6.35
N LEU A 271 -1.16 -4.34 -5.03
CA LEU A 271 -0.98 -5.63 -4.33
C LEU A 271 -1.69 -6.79 -5.03
N PHE A 272 -2.93 -6.58 -5.47
CA PHE A 272 -3.78 -7.65 -6.01
C PHE A 272 -3.31 -8.11 -7.40
N ASN A 273 -2.59 -7.27 -8.16
CA ASN A 273 -1.95 -7.69 -9.40
C ASN A 273 -0.81 -8.69 -9.14
N PHE A 274 -0.14 -8.59 -7.98
CA PHE A 274 0.87 -9.56 -7.58
C PHE A 274 0.24 -10.83 -7.01
N LEU A 275 -0.78 -10.71 -6.16
CA LEU A 275 -1.47 -11.87 -5.59
C LEU A 275 -2.20 -12.70 -6.65
N SER A 276 -2.77 -12.07 -7.67
CA SER A 276 -3.39 -12.78 -8.80
C SER A 276 -2.38 -13.45 -9.74
N GLY A 277 -1.11 -13.06 -9.68
CA GLY A 277 -0.08 -13.48 -10.61
C GLY A 277 -0.12 -12.77 -11.97
N SER A 278 -0.97 -11.75 -12.15
CA SER A 278 -1.04 -10.98 -13.40
C SER A 278 0.22 -10.15 -13.65
N ARG A 279 0.95 -9.77 -12.58
CA ARG A 279 2.25 -9.11 -12.66
C ARG A 279 3.33 -9.90 -11.92
N PRO A 280 4.40 -10.35 -12.61
CA PRO A 280 5.50 -11.04 -11.95
C PRO A 280 6.32 -10.07 -11.08
N ARG A 281 6.72 -10.54 -9.89
CA ARG A 281 7.69 -9.83 -9.04
C ARG A 281 9.06 -9.80 -9.74
N ALA A 282 9.87 -8.77 -9.43
CA ALA A 282 11.26 -8.75 -9.87
C ALA A 282 12.03 -9.94 -9.26
N PRO A 283 13.09 -10.46 -9.90
CA PRO A 283 13.99 -11.43 -9.28
C PRO A 283 14.49 -10.97 -7.90
N ARG A 284 14.69 -11.92 -6.97
CA ARG A 284 15.02 -11.60 -5.56
C ARG A 284 16.26 -10.70 -5.44
N TRP A 285 17.30 -10.94 -6.23
CA TRP A 285 18.50 -10.11 -6.22
C TRP A 285 18.19 -8.65 -6.59
N MET A 286 17.31 -8.40 -7.57
CA MET A 286 16.86 -7.05 -7.95
C MET A 286 16.05 -6.39 -6.85
N GLN A 287 15.21 -7.15 -6.14
CA GLN A 287 14.46 -6.62 -5.00
C GLN A 287 15.42 -6.18 -3.87
N ILE A 288 16.46 -6.99 -3.59
CA ILE A 288 17.45 -6.70 -2.55
C ILE A 288 18.26 -5.44 -2.88
N VAL A 289 18.73 -5.30 -4.13
CA VAL A 289 19.49 -4.12 -4.56
C VAL A 289 18.60 -2.90 -4.87
N GLY A 290 17.28 -3.01 -4.74
CA GLY A 290 16.34 -1.91 -4.97
C GLY A 290 16.03 -1.60 -6.43
N LEU A 291 16.30 -2.51 -7.36
CA LEU A 291 16.04 -2.38 -8.81
C LEU A 291 14.62 -2.82 -9.23
N GLU A 292 13.72 -3.04 -8.28
CA GLU A 292 12.34 -3.44 -8.58
C GLU A 292 11.62 -2.41 -9.47
N TRP A 293 11.93 -1.11 -9.33
CA TRP A 293 11.37 -0.08 -10.19
C TRP A 293 11.79 -0.25 -11.65
N ALA A 294 13.04 -0.65 -11.92
CA ALA A 294 13.56 -0.87 -13.27
C ALA A 294 12.89 -2.09 -13.92
N TRP A 295 12.70 -3.16 -13.13
CA TRP A 295 11.93 -4.33 -13.58
C TRP A 295 10.49 -3.97 -13.96
N ARG A 296 9.81 -3.17 -13.12
CA ARG A 296 8.45 -2.71 -13.43
C ARG A 296 8.42 -1.83 -14.68
N LEU A 297 9.38 -0.92 -14.84
CA LEU A 297 9.50 -0.08 -16.03
C LEU A 297 9.66 -0.93 -17.29
N TRP A 298 10.44 -2.01 -17.24
CA TRP A 298 10.60 -2.93 -18.35
C TRP A 298 9.31 -3.67 -18.72
N LEU A 299 8.51 -4.06 -17.72
CA LEU A 299 7.21 -4.71 -17.95
C LEU A 299 6.13 -3.74 -18.47
N GLU A 300 6.17 -2.48 -18.04
CA GLU A 300 5.13 -1.49 -18.36
C GLU A 300 5.71 -0.14 -18.82
N PRO A 301 6.51 -0.12 -19.89
CA PRO A 301 7.29 1.06 -20.28
C PRO A 301 6.39 2.25 -20.62
N ARG A 302 5.30 2.02 -21.37
CA ARG A 302 4.34 3.07 -21.75
C ARG A 302 3.69 3.74 -20.55
N ARG A 303 3.44 2.98 -19.48
CA ARG A 303 2.76 3.47 -18.26
C ARG A 303 3.74 4.17 -17.32
N LEU A 304 4.94 3.63 -17.18
CA LEU A 304 5.87 4.03 -16.12
C LEU A 304 6.95 5.02 -16.56
N PHE A 305 7.26 5.09 -17.85
CA PHE A 305 8.35 5.94 -18.35
C PHE A 305 8.14 7.42 -18.02
N TRP A 306 7.04 8.02 -18.50
CA TRP A 306 6.74 9.43 -18.25
C TRP A 306 6.54 9.74 -16.77
N ARG A 307 5.94 8.79 -16.05
CA ARG A 307 5.75 8.90 -14.62
C ARG A 307 7.09 8.97 -13.89
N TYR A 308 8.01 8.05 -14.17
CA TYR A 308 9.32 8.04 -13.52
C TYR A 308 10.18 9.23 -13.91
N LEU A 309 10.11 9.69 -15.15
CA LEU A 309 10.83 10.88 -15.59
C LEU A 309 10.39 12.15 -14.84
N THR A 310 9.10 12.27 -14.52
CA THR A 310 8.57 13.44 -13.82
C THR A 310 8.65 13.32 -12.30
N THR A 311 8.30 12.15 -11.73
CA THR A 311 8.21 12.00 -10.28
C THR A 311 9.54 11.67 -9.61
N ASN A 312 10.43 10.90 -10.24
CA ASN A 312 11.65 10.43 -9.56
C ASN A 312 12.64 11.57 -9.27
N PRO A 313 12.94 12.50 -10.20
CA PRO A 313 13.82 13.63 -9.91
C PRO A 313 13.27 14.53 -8.81
N HIS A 314 11.96 14.83 -8.87
CA HIS A 314 11.30 15.63 -7.85
C HIS A 314 11.29 14.93 -6.49
N ALA A 315 10.97 13.64 -6.45
CA ALA A 315 11.04 12.84 -5.23
C ALA A 315 12.45 12.81 -4.63
N LEU A 316 13.49 12.70 -5.47
CA LEU A 316 14.87 12.73 -5.01
C LEU A 316 15.23 14.10 -4.43
N TYR A 317 14.84 15.18 -5.09
CA TYR A 317 14.97 16.55 -4.56
C TYR A 317 14.30 16.69 -3.19
N LEU A 318 13.07 16.19 -3.04
CA LEU A 318 12.35 16.21 -1.76
C LEU A 318 13.05 15.36 -0.70
N LEU A 319 13.53 14.17 -1.06
CA LEU A 319 14.25 13.29 -0.15
C LEU A 319 15.51 13.95 0.40
N PHE A 320 16.29 14.64 -0.43
CA PHE A 320 17.45 15.37 0.07
C PHE A 320 17.05 16.63 0.84
N ASN A 321 16.14 17.47 0.34
CA ASN A 321 15.92 18.79 0.93
C ASN A 321 14.87 18.84 2.04
N ARG A 322 14.01 17.82 2.16
CA ARG A 322 12.91 17.77 3.15
C ARG A 322 12.97 16.56 4.09
N THR A 323 14.06 15.80 4.06
CA THR A 323 14.37 14.86 5.14
C THR A 323 15.06 15.63 6.26
N ARG A 324 14.45 15.63 7.46
CA ARG A 324 15.00 16.36 8.60
C ARG A 324 16.25 15.64 9.10
N SER A 325 17.41 16.27 8.88
CA SER A 325 18.63 16.01 9.65
C SER A 325 18.52 16.76 10.96
N SER A 326 18.93 16.15 12.07
CA SER A 326 18.94 16.81 13.37
C SER A 326 19.92 17.98 13.37
N SER A 327 19.43 19.22 13.16
CA SER A 327 20.01 20.44 13.74
C SER A 327 19.11 21.65 13.54
N THR A 328 17.94 21.69 14.18
CA THR A 328 17.40 22.94 14.76
C THR A 328 16.27 22.57 15.72
N LYS A 329 16.49 22.85 17.00
CA LYS A 329 15.39 23.22 17.90
C LYS A 329 14.74 24.46 17.28
N ASP A 330 13.42 24.41 17.12
CA ASP A 330 12.46 25.45 17.52
C ASP A 330 11.04 25.00 17.13
#